data_AF-A0A4E0R8T0-F1
#
_entry.id   AF-A0A4E0R8T0-F1
#
_cell.length_a   1.000
_cell.length_b   1.000
_cell.length_c   1.000
_cell.angle_alpha   90.00
_cell.angle_beta   90.00
_cell.angle_gamma   90.00
#
_symmetry.space_group_name_H-M   'P 1'
#
loop_
_entity.id
_entity.type
_entity.pdbx_description
1 polymer ?
#
loop_
_entity_poly.entity_id
_entity_poly.type
_entity_poly.pdbx_seq_one_letter_code
_entity_poly.pdbx_strand_id
1 'polypeptide(L)'
;MLDVIERPNEKYILLSTSLDEVHPPENVLNNDETSFWATTGIFPQMLVVSLSEQTKIGRVQIVSSCIKDLWIEVSTQSEPENFEIKSELSLAYADGHQQVTEIPMHDSPLRHLRLNIRSGYDHFVAVYKVTFERK
;
A
#
# COMPACT_ATOMS: atom_id res chain seq x y z
N MET A 1 -18.42 -27.83 -17.16
CA MET A 1 -18.04 -26.99 -16.01
C MET A 1 -16.92 -26.11 -16.54
N LEU A 2 -17.20 -24.84 -16.79
CA LEU A 2 -16.23 -23.93 -17.39
C LEU A 2 -15.15 -23.65 -16.34
N ASP A 3 -13.90 -23.97 -16.67
CA ASP A 3 -12.74 -23.46 -15.94
C ASP A 3 -12.84 -21.93 -15.94
N VAL A 4 -13.21 -21.38 -14.80
CA VAL A 4 -13.01 -19.97 -14.52
C VAL A 4 -11.50 -19.82 -14.44
N ILE A 5 -10.90 -19.31 -15.50
CA ILE A 5 -9.55 -18.77 -15.46
C ILE A 5 -9.62 -17.62 -14.44
N GLU A 6 -9.36 -17.93 -13.17
CA GLU A 6 -9.01 -16.91 -12.19
C GLU A 6 -7.86 -16.16 -12.82
N ARG A 7 -8.12 -14.91 -13.23
CA ARG A 7 -7.04 -14.04 -13.66
C ARG A 7 -6.07 -14.02 -12.47
N PRO A 8 -4.78 -14.36 -12.66
CA PRO A 8 -3.83 -14.24 -11.56
C PRO A 8 -3.99 -12.83 -10.99
N ASN A 9 -4.17 -12.72 -9.67
CA ASN A 9 -4.38 -11.44 -9.00
C ASN A 9 -3.37 -10.43 -9.56
N GLU A 10 -3.85 -9.39 -10.25
CA GLU A 10 -2.96 -8.45 -10.96
C GLU A 10 -1.98 -7.76 -10.00
N LYS A 11 -2.33 -7.75 -8.71
CA LYS A 11 -1.55 -7.23 -7.59
C LYS A 11 -1.60 -8.20 -6.40
N TYR A 12 -0.53 -8.28 -5.62
CA TYR A 12 -0.43 -9.16 -4.45
C TYR A 12 0.45 -8.52 -3.36
N ILE A 13 0.29 -8.98 -2.12
CA ILE A 13 1.18 -8.61 -1.01
C ILE A 13 2.43 -9.48 -1.10
N LEU A 14 3.58 -8.83 -1.13
CA LEU A 14 4.86 -9.52 -1.14
C LEU A 14 5.50 -9.58 0.24
N LEU A 15 5.35 -8.50 1.01
CA LEU A 15 5.92 -8.39 2.34
C LEU A 15 5.06 -7.47 3.20
N SER A 16 4.95 -7.84 4.47
CA SER A 16 4.45 -6.99 5.53
C SER A 16 5.31 -7.17 6.77
N THR A 17 5.58 -6.09 7.51
CA THR A 17 6.28 -6.16 8.81
C THR A 17 5.33 -6.49 9.97
N SER A 18 4.02 -6.48 9.73
CA SER A 18 2.99 -6.80 10.71
C SER A 18 1.98 -7.78 10.14
N LEU A 19 1.58 -8.75 10.96
CA LEU A 19 0.55 -9.71 10.62
C LEU A 19 -0.42 -9.81 11.79
N ASP A 20 -1.67 -9.51 11.52
CA ASP A 20 -2.81 -9.74 12.40
C ASP A 20 -3.74 -10.72 11.68
N GLU A 21 -4.21 -11.77 12.36
CA GLU A 21 -5.05 -12.81 11.74
C GLU A 21 -6.43 -12.28 11.33
N VAL A 22 -6.93 -11.26 12.01
CA VAL A 22 -8.23 -10.61 11.74
C VAL A 22 -8.06 -9.46 10.75
N HIS A 23 -6.92 -8.77 10.80
CA HIS A 23 -6.57 -7.63 9.95
C HIS A 23 -5.30 -7.88 9.12
N PRO A 24 -5.28 -8.93 8.27
CA PRO A 24 -4.09 -9.31 7.52
C PRO A 24 -3.74 -8.31 6.41
N PRO A 25 -2.48 -8.27 5.94
CA PRO A 25 -2.03 -7.31 4.93
C PRO A 25 -2.78 -7.42 3.60
N GLU A 26 -3.30 -8.60 3.25
CA GLU A 26 -4.08 -8.83 2.02
C GLU A 26 -5.36 -7.98 1.97
N ASN A 27 -5.88 -7.56 3.12
CA ASN A 27 -7.07 -6.71 3.19
C ASN A 27 -6.92 -5.41 2.39
N VAL A 28 -5.71 -4.85 2.25
CA VAL A 28 -5.51 -3.60 1.49
C VAL A 28 -5.82 -3.74 -0.01
N LEU A 29 -5.86 -4.98 -0.52
CA LEU A 29 -6.14 -5.28 -1.92
C LEU A 29 -7.63 -5.47 -2.18
N ASN A 30 -8.41 -5.71 -1.14
CA ASN A 30 -9.85 -5.96 -1.21
C ASN A 30 -10.62 -4.67 -1.55
N ASN A 31 -11.85 -4.84 -2.00
CA ASN A 31 -12.78 -3.73 -2.24
C ASN A 31 -13.74 -3.48 -1.07
N ASP A 32 -13.55 -4.16 0.06
CA ASP A 32 -14.35 -3.98 1.27
C ASP A 32 -13.81 -2.82 2.11
N GLU A 33 -14.64 -1.79 2.27
CA GLU A 33 -14.32 -0.57 3.03
C GLU A 33 -14.16 -0.80 4.53
N THR A 34 -14.63 -1.94 5.04
CA THR A 34 -14.51 -2.32 6.46
C THR A 34 -13.27 -3.17 6.75
N SER A 35 -12.63 -3.71 5.70
CA SER A 35 -11.41 -4.50 5.81
C SER A 35 -10.17 -3.60 5.79
N PHE A 36 -9.19 -3.92 6.63
CA PHE A 36 -7.93 -3.18 6.68
C PHE A 36 -6.78 -4.07 7.17
N TRP A 37 -5.57 -3.65 6.85
CA TRP A 37 -4.35 -4.12 7.48
C TRP A 37 -4.01 -3.22 8.67
N ALA A 38 -3.62 -3.82 9.80
CA ALA A 38 -3.15 -3.09 10.97
C ALA A 38 -1.68 -3.37 11.28
N THR A 39 -0.96 -2.34 11.72
CA THR A 39 0.44 -2.48 12.15
C THR A 39 0.57 -2.57 13.65
N THR A 40 1.61 -3.24 14.15
CA THR A 40 2.07 -3.09 15.54
C THR A 40 2.88 -1.78 15.69
N GLY A 41 2.69 -1.00 16.76
CA GLY A 41 3.25 0.36 16.92
C GLY A 41 4.76 0.56 17.04
N ILE A 42 5.55 -0.41 16.58
CA ILE A 42 7.00 -0.33 16.52
C ILE A 42 7.38 0.09 15.10
N PHE A 43 7.42 1.40 14.86
CA PHE A 43 7.79 1.96 13.55
C PHE A 43 9.32 1.87 13.32
N PRO A 44 9.79 1.75 12.05
CA PRO A 44 8.99 1.78 10.83
C PRO A 44 8.25 0.46 10.55
N GLN A 45 7.08 0.59 9.94
CA GLN A 45 6.29 -0.54 9.46
C GLN A 45 6.21 -0.47 7.93
N MET A 46 6.38 -1.61 7.26
CA MET A 46 6.46 -1.67 5.80
C MET A 46 5.42 -2.61 5.23
N LEU A 47 4.81 -2.19 4.12
CA LEU A 47 3.95 -3.02 3.30
C LEU A 47 4.39 -2.93 1.85
N VAL A 48 4.68 -4.06 1.22
CA VAL A 48 5.07 -4.15 -0.18
C VAL A 48 3.93 -4.74 -1.00
N VAL A 49 3.34 -3.91 -1.87
CA VAL A 49 2.34 -4.32 -2.85
C VAL A 49 3.03 -4.46 -4.20
N SER A 50 2.93 -5.63 -4.80
CA SER A 50 3.57 -5.94 -6.07
C SER A 50 2.55 -6.14 -7.17
N LEU A 51 2.86 -5.67 -8.37
CA LEU A 51 2.09 -5.96 -9.58
C LEU A 51 2.63 -7.22 -10.25
N SER A 52 1.75 -8.02 -10.84
CA SER A 52 2.06 -9.24 -11.58
C SER A 52 2.95 -9.01 -12.81
N GLU A 53 2.96 -7.80 -13.36
CA GLU A 53 3.87 -7.29 -14.40
C GLU A 53 4.22 -5.81 -14.14
N GLN A 54 5.36 -5.35 -14.66
CA GLN A 54 5.71 -3.92 -14.61
C GLN A 54 4.67 -3.13 -15.43
N THR A 55 4.00 -2.17 -14.78
CA THR A 55 2.88 -1.43 -15.37
C THR A 55 3.11 0.07 -15.24
N LYS A 56 2.73 0.85 -16.26
CA LYS A 56 2.72 2.31 -16.16
C LYS A 56 1.53 2.77 -15.32
N ILE A 57 1.82 3.46 -14.23
CA ILE A 57 0.80 3.95 -13.29
C ILE A 57 0.73 5.47 -13.39
N GLY A 58 -0.49 6.00 -13.52
CA GLY A 58 -0.75 7.44 -13.53
C GLY A 58 -0.84 8.01 -12.11
N ARG A 59 -1.52 7.29 -11.21
CA ARG A 59 -1.74 7.69 -9.81
C ARG A 59 -1.83 6.49 -8.87
N VAL A 60 -1.33 6.65 -7.65
CA VAL A 60 -1.56 5.72 -6.53
C VAL A 60 -2.45 6.43 -5.53
N GLN A 61 -3.50 5.75 -5.06
CA GLN A 61 -4.35 6.22 -3.98
C GLN A 61 -4.24 5.27 -2.79
N ILE A 62 -4.07 5.84 -1.60
CA ILE A 62 -3.97 5.13 -0.33
C ILE A 62 -5.04 5.66 0.60
N VAL A 63 -5.84 4.76 1.17
CA VAL A 63 -6.78 5.06 2.26
C VAL A 63 -6.22 4.46 3.53
N SER A 64 -6.01 5.27 4.55
CA SER A 64 -5.33 4.89 5.80
C SER A 64 -5.94 5.60 7.01
N SER A 65 -5.53 5.25 8.22
CA SER A 65 -5.86 6.01 9.44
C SER A 65 -4.67 6.06 10.38
N CYS A 66 -4.59 7.16 11.14
CA CYS A 66 -3.56 7.44 12.14
C CYS A 66 -2.11 7.45 11.63
N ILE A 67 -1.86 7.43 10.32
CA ILE A 67 -0.51 7.58 9.79
C ILE A 67 -0.09 9.04 9.88
N LYS A 68 1.14 9.28 10.34
CA LYS A 68 1.71 10.63 10.43
C LYS A 68 2.78 10.84 9.36
N ASP A 69 3.86 10.06 9.39
CA ASP A 69 4.94 10.17 8.41
C ASP A 69 4.97 8.91 7.53
N LEU A 70 4.86 9.10 6.22
CA LEU A 70 4.78 8.04 5.21
C LEU A 70 5.74 8.30 4.07
N TRP A 71 6.60 7.33 3.78
CA TRP A 71 7.42 7.31 2.58
C TRP A 71 6.81 6.37 1.55
N ILE A 72 6.67 6.88 0.34
CA ILE A 72 6.24 6.11 -0.82
C ILE A 72 7.47 5.77 -1.62
N GLU A 73 7.77 4.48 -1.67
CA GLU A 73 8.95 3.95 -2.33
C GLU A 73 8.53 3.02 -3.47
N VAL A 74 9.28 3.04 -4.57
CA VAL A 74 8.92 2.33 -5.79
C VAL A 74 10.11 1.57 -6.34
N SER A 75 9.84 0.41 -6.92
CA SER A 75 10.82 -0.34 -7.71
C SER A 75 10.22 -0.80 -9.02
N THR A 76 11.07 -0.87 -10.04
CA THR A 76 10.79 -1.31 -11.40
C THR A 76 11.38 -2.69 -11.71
N GLN A 77 12.19 -3.23 -10.80
CA GLN A 77 12.90 -4.50 -10.95
C GLN A 77 11.93 -5.68 -10.81
N SER A 78 12.29 -6.85 -11.34
CA SER A 78 11.46 -8.06 -11.21
C SER A 78 11.33 -8.55 -9.76
N GLU A 79 12.42 -8.36 -9.01
CA GLU A 79 12.54 -8.63 -7.57
C GLU A 79 12.33 -7.35 -6.75
N PRO A 80 11.89 -7.44 -5.48
CA PRO A 80 11.63 -6.29 -4.61
C PRO A 80 12.91 -5.65 -4.06
N GLU A 81 13.74 -5.13 -4.94
CA GLU A 81 15.01 -4.50 -4.62
C GLU A 81 15.13 -3.11 -5.25
N ASN A 82 16.17 -2.37 -4.85
CA ASN A 82 16.48 -1.05 -5.41
C ASN A 82 15.29 -0.07 -5.36
N PHE A 83 14.60 -0.05 -4.22
CA PHE A 83 13.52 0.90 -3.99
C PHE A 83 14.03 2.34 -3.96
N GLU A 84 13.40 3.21 -4.74
CA GLU A 84 13.64 4.65 -4.76
C GLU A 84 12.49 5.38 -4.07
N ILE A 85 12.81 6.41 -3.28
CA ILE A 85 11.79 7.25 -2.64
C ILE A 85 11.13 8.13 -3.71
N LYS A 86 9.83 7.90 -3.92
CA LYS A 86 8.99 8.70 -4.81
C LYS A 86 8.44 9.93 -4.10
N SER A 87 8.06 9.80 -2.83
CA SER A 87 7.49 10.89 -2.04
C SER A 87 7.69 10.67 -0.55
N GLU A 88 7.98 11.74 0.17
CA GLU A 88 7.97 11.79 1.63
C GLU A 88 6.81 12.67 2.07
N LEU A 89 5.90 12.11 2.86
CA LEU A 89 4.64 12.74 3.20
C LEU A 89 4.49 12.85 4.72
N SER A 90 4.12 14.03 5.19
CA SER A 90 3.58 14.23 6.55
C SER A 90 2.09 14.48 6.43
N LEU A 91 1.29 13.49 6.81
CA LEU A 91 -0.17 13.51 6.73
C LEU A 91 -0.76 14.22 7.94
N ALA A 92 -1.81 15.02 7.73
CA ALA A 92 -2.51 15.67 8.83
C ALA A 92 -3.30 14.65 9.66
N TYR A 93 -3.36 14.88 10.98
CA TYR A 93 -4.24 14.09 11.84
C TYR A 93 -5.70 14.32 11.45
N ALA A 94 -6.41 13.23 11.15
CA ALA A 94 -7.79 13.26 10.70
C ALA A 94 -8.80 13.01 11.85
N ASP A 95 -8.40 13.24 13.10
CA ASP A 95 -9.25 13.02 14.28
C ASP A 95 -9.89 11.63 14.34
N GLY A 96 -9.08 10.60 14.09
CA GLY A 96 -9.52 9.20 14.02
C GLY A 96 -10.22 8.77 12.73
N HIS A 97 -10.50 9.69 11.79
CA HIS A 97 -11.09 9.36 10.50
C HIS A 97 -10.06 8.86 9.48
N GLN A 98 -10.56 8.34 8.35
CA GLN A 98 -9.71 7.92 7.23
C GLN A 98 -9.03 9.11 6.55
N GLN A 99 -7.75 8.93 6.23
CA GLN A 99 -6.90 9.79 5.44
C GLN A 99 -6.82 9.24 4.02
N VAL A 100 -7.20 10.05 3.03
CA VAL A 100 -7.04 9.72 1.61
C VAL A 100 -5.81 10.45 1.08
N THR A 101 -4.83 9.68 0.63
CA THR A 101 -3.57 10.18 0.09
C THR A 101 -3.46 9.81 -1.38
N GLU A 102 -3.28 10.80 -2.24
CA GLU A 102 -3.06 10.60 -3.67
C GLU A 102 -1.63 10.96 -4.05
N ILE A 103 -0.97 10.06 -4.77
CA ILE A 103 0.41 10.22 -5.22
C ILE A 103 0.44 10.19 -6.75
N PRO A 104 0.76 11.30 -7.41
CA PRO A 104 0.91 11.32 -8.85
C PRO A 104 2.15 10.53 -9.26
N MET A 105 1.95 9.56 -10.14
CA MET A 105 3.02 8.70 -10.68
C MET A 105 3.48 9.15 -12.06
N HIS A 106 2.73 10.03 -12.74
CA HIS A 106 3.11 10.60 -14.05
C HIS A 106 3.46 9.54 -15.10
N ASP A 107 2.67 8.47 -15.15
CA ASP A 107 2.83 7.35 -16.10
C ASP A 107 4.18 6.62 -15.95
N SER A 108 4.78 6.68 -14.76
CA SER A 108 6.04 5.99 -14.44
C SER A 108 5.83 4.47 -14.39
N PRO A 109 6.81 3.68 -14.87
CA PRO A 109 6.79 2.24 -14.67
C PRO A 109 6.85 1.91 -13.18
N LEU A 110 6.03 0.96 -12.75
CA LEU A 110 5.97 0.46 -11.39
C LEU A 110 5.83 -1.05 -11.40
N ARG A 111 6.61 -1.72 -10.56
CA ARG A 111 6.52 -3.16 -10.33
C ARG A 111 6.24 -3.47 -8.85
N HIS A 112 6.93 -2.76 -7.95
CA HIS A 112 6.71 -2.86 -6.51
C HIS A 112 6.48 -1.47 -5.92
N LEU A 113 5.44 -1.34 -5.10
CA LEU A 113 5.19 -0.19 -4.23
C LEU A 113 5.48 -0.61 -2.80
N ARG A 114 6.32 0.15 -2.09
CA ARG A 114 6.54 -0.01 -0.65
C ARG A 114 6.02 1.20 0.09
N LEU A 115 5.04 0.96 0.96
CA LEU A 115 4.61 1.91 1.98
C LEU A 115 5.58 1.75 3.14
N ASN A 116 6.41 2.75 3.40
CA ASN A 116 7.33 2.79 4.53
C ASN A 116 6.77 3.79 5.55
N ILE A 117 5.95 3.27 6.47
CA ILE A 117 5.29 4.04 7.51
C ILE A 117 6.31 4.33 8.60
N ARG A 118 6.72 5.60 8.69
CA ARG A 118 7.80 6.07 9.56
C ARG A 118 7.30 6.41 10.96
N SER A 119 6.05 6.86 11.07
CA SER A 119 5.42 7.17 12.36
C SER A 119 3.88 7.21 12.25
N GLY A 120 3.20 7.05 13.38
CA GLY A 120 1.76 7.21 13.54
C GLY A 120 1.41 8.27 14.59
N TYR A 121 0.15 8.73 14.55
CA TYR A 121 -0.47 9.53 15.61
C TYR A 121 -0.93 8.69 16.80
N ASP A 122 -0.98 7.37 16.63
CA ASP A 122 -1.25 6.38 17.67
C ASP A 122 -0.26 5.21 17.52
N HIS A 123 -0.27 4.30 18.48
CA HIS A 123 0.47 3.05 18.43
C HIS A 123 0.01 2.16 17.27
N PHE A 124 -1.27 2.12 16.94
CA PHE A 124 -1.75 1.32 15.82
C PHE A 124 -2.16 2.23 14.67
N VAL A 125 -1.74 1.87 13.46
CA VAL A 125 -2.22 2.51 12.23
C VAL A 125 -2.83 1.47 11.33
N ALA A 126 -3.74 1.92 10.47
CA ALA A 126 -4.40 1.04 9.52
C ALA A 126 -4.21 1.54 8.09
N VAL A 127 -4.10 0.58 7.17
CA VAL A 127 -4.24 0.82 5.73
C VAL A 127 -5.46 0.04 5.27
N TYR A 128 -6.46 0.74 4.76
CA TYR A 128 -7.70 0.15 4.27
C TYR A 128 -7.56 -0.27 2.82
N LYS A 129 -6.91 0.56 2.00
CA LYS A 129 -6.90 0.34 0.56
C LYS A 129 -5.68 0.93 -0.13
N VAL A 130 -5.13 0.18 -1.09
CA VAL A 130 -4.14 0.66 -2.05
C VAL A 130 -4.66 0.42 -3.47
N THR A 131 -4.84 1.51 -4.22
CA THR A 131 -5.35 1.49 -5.59
C THR A 131 -4.34 2.08 -6.55
N PHE A 132 -4.21 1.44 -7.71
CA PHE A 132 -3.34 1.86 -8.80
C PHE A 132 -4.22 2.26 -9.98
N GLU A 133 -4.15 3.52 -10.39
CA GLU A 133 -4.86 3.99 -11.58
C GLU A 133 -3.91 4.05 -12.77
N ARG A 134 -4.28 3.32 -13.81
CA ARG A 134 -3.65 3.39 -15.13
C ARG A 134 -4.28 4.54 -15.92
N LYS A 135 -3.51 5.15 -16.80
CA LYS A 135 -3.98 6.19 -17.71
C LYS A 135 -4.32 5.62 -19.08
#